data_AF-A0A8S3IDG9-F1
#
_entry.id   AF-A0A8S3IDG9-F1
#
_cell.length_a   1.000
_cell.length_b   1.000
_cell.length_c   1.000
_cell.angle_alpha   90.00
_cell.angle_beta   90.00
_cell.angle_gamma   90.00
#
_symmetry.space_group_name_H-M   'P 1'
#
loop_
_entity.id
_entity.type
_entity.pdbx_description
1 polymer ?
#
loop_
_entity_poly.entity_id
_entity_poly.type
_entity_poly.pdbx_seq_one_letter_code
_entity_poly.pdbx_strand_id
1 'polypeptide(L)'
;MTSDTTRFVGYKQRHCTDIFCLILFIIFIIIYGFISILAISQGNPASLIQASDSFGNICGKNEFKSKPYQLYYDISKCLTGGGLSLVCPTTKLCVSSCPQQYSDYQALQTMELGNILSKNYTRQQLVCMYGFNPVNDHRTIIELVNDGLCAPYTIESEPFLGRCLPSAVINLFEDESQQIFQQNLSVAQINTQMFGIGSMADVSRVVLADLGKIKESLALFSVVACALTLLYMFA
;
A
#
# COMPACT_ATOMS: atom_id res chain seq x y z
N MET A 1 -10.96 -15.66 80.26
CA MET A 1 -11.09 -16.86 79.40
C MET A 1 -12.54 -16.96 78.95
N THR A 2 -12.84 -16.45 77.77
CA THR A 2 -14.10 -16.71 77.06
C THR A 2 -13.73 -16.92 75.60
N SER A 3 -13.82 -18.18 75.21
CA SER A 3 -13.80 -18.68 73.84
C SER A 3 -14.84 -17.93 73.02
N ASP A 4 -14.46 -17.36 71.87
CA ASP A 4 -15.44 -17.13 70.81
C ASP A 4 -14.90 -17.45 69.41
N THR A 5 -15.80 -18.11 68.71
CA THR A 5 -15.75 -18.97 67.54
C THR A 5 -14.94 -18.48 66.33
N THR A 6 -14.12 -19.38 65.78
CA THR A 6 -13.63 -19.32 64.40
C THR A 6 -14.82 -19.36 63.44
N ARG A 7 -15.13 -18.21 62.84
CA ARG A 7 -16.14 -18.09 61.79
C ARG A 7 -15.64 -18.79 60.53
N PHE A 8 -15.91 -20.09 60.40
CA PHE A 8 -15.71 -20.82 59.16
C PHE A 8 -16.69 -20.29 58.11
N VAL A 9 -16.20 -19.42 57.23
CA VAL A 9 -16.92 -19.02 56.03
C VAL A 9 -17.04 -20.27 55.17
N GLY A 10 -18.25 -20.83 55.09
CA GLY A 10 -18.52 -22.01 54.28
C GLY A 10 -18.05 -21.77 52.84
N TYR A 11 -17.22 -22.68 52.32
CA TYR A 11 -16.78 -22.67 50.93
C TYR A 11 -18.03 -22.78 50.05
N LYS A 12 -18.45 -21.64 49.49
CA LYS A 12 -19.50 -21.55 48.47
C LYS A 12 -19.11 -22.52 47.35
N GLN A 13 -19.98 -23.46 46.99
CA GLN A 13 -19.72 -24.36 45.87
C GLN A 13 -19.47 -23.53 44.61
N ARG A 14 -18.20 -23.41 44.22
CA ARG A 14 -17.84 -22.80 42.95
C ARG A 14 -18.27 -23.78 41.87
N HIS A 15 -19.38 -23.49 41.20
CA HIS A 15 -19.72 -24.19 39.97
C HIS A 15 -18.54 -24.01 39.01
N CYS A 16 -18.15 -25.08 38.32
CA CYS A 16 -16.94 -25.11 37.50
C CYS A 16 -17.14 -24.27 36.22
N THR A 17 -17.05 -22.94 36.34
CA THR A 17 -17.18 -21.97 35.24
C THR A 17 -16.02 -22.09 34.24
N ASP A 18 -14.95 -22.78 34.62
CA ASP A 18 -13.76 -23.04 33.80
C ASP A 18 -14.07 -23.87 32.55
N ILE A 19 -14.93 -24.89 32.68
CA ILE A 19 -15.27 -25.79 31.55
C ILE A 19 -16.04 -25.05 30.44
N PHE A 20 -16.98 -24.18 30.81
CA PHE A 20 -17.76 -23.43 29.83
C PHE A 20 -16.90 -22.39 29.09
N CYS A 21 -16.04 -21.66 29.82
CA CYS A 21 -15.08 -20.74 29.22
C CYS A 21 -14.06 -21.46 28.32
N LEU A 22 -13.60 -22.66 28.71
CA LEU A 22 -12.71 -23.49 27.91
C LEU A 22 -13.36 -23.92 26.58
N ILE A 23 -14.64 -24.29 26.59
CA ILE A 23 -15.39 -24.62 25.37
C ILE A 23 -15.49 -23.41 24.42
N LEU A 24 -15.80 -22.22 24.95
CA LEU A 24 -15.85 -21.00 24.14
C LEU A 24 -14.49 -20.63 23.52
N PHE A 25 -13.40 -20.80 24.28
CA PHE A 25 -12.05 -20.55 23.79
C PHE A 25 -11.64 -21.51 22.66
N ILE A 26 -11.98 -22.81 22.79
CA ILE A 26 -11.74 -23.80 21.75
C ILE A 26 -12.52 -23.45 20.47
N ILE A 27 -13.79 -23.05 20.59
CA ILE A 27 -14.60 -22.60 19.44
C ILE A 27 -13.95 -21.39 18.75
N PHE A 28 -13.46 -20.42 19.52
CA PHE A 28 -12.76 -19.26 18.98
C PHE A 28 -11.49 -19.66 18.20
N ILE A 29 -10.66 -20.57 18.75
CA ILE A 29 -9.47 -21.07 18.04
C ILE A 29 -9.85 -21.77 16.74
N ILE A 30 -10.91 -22.59 16.73
CA ILE A 30 -11.38 -23.29 15.53
C ILE A 30 -11.81 -22.28 14.45
N ILE A 31 -12.63 -21.28 14.82
CA ILE A 31 -13.09 -20.24 13.90
C ILE A 31 -11.90 -19.44 13.35
N TYR A 32 -10.97 -19.04 14.22
CA TYR A 32 -9.77 -18.29 13.81
C TYR A 32 -8.86 -19.10 12.89
N GLY A 33 -8.66 -20.39 13.17
CA GLY A 33 -7.93 -21.31 12.32
C GLY A 33 -8.58 -21.47 10.94
N PHE A 34 -9.90 -21.60 10.91
CA PHE A 34 -10.66 -21.68 9.66
C PHE A 34 -10.51 -20.40 8.81
N ILE A 35 -10.67 -19.21 9.41
CA ILE A 35 -10.49 -17.93 8.72
C ILE A 35 -9.06 -17.79 8.20
N SER A 36 -8.06 -18.21 8.99
CA SER A 36 -6.64 -18.15 8.59
C SER A 36 -6.36 -19.04 7.37
N ILE A 37 -6.90 -20.27 7.33
CA ILE A 37 -6.75 -21.17 6.18
C ILE A 37 -7.44 -20.59 4.95
N LEU A 38 -8.65 -20.03 5.09
CA LEU A 38 -9.34 -19.38 3.98
C LEU A 38 -8.55 -18.19 3.43
N ALA A 39 -7.99 -17.35 4.31
CA ALA A 39 -7.18 -16.20 3.91
C ALA A 39 -5.92 -16.61 3.13
N ILE A 40 -5.24 -17.69 3.53
CA ILE A 40 -4.05 -18.19 2.82
C ILE A 40 -4.43 -18.89 1.50
N SER A 41 -5.49 -19.69 1.51
CA SER A 41 -5.89 -20.49 0.34
C SER A 41 -6.53 -19.67 -0.78
N GLN A 42 -7.27 -18.61 -0.44
CA GLN A 42 -7.93 -17.73 -1.41
C GLN A 42 -7.19 -16.41 -1.63
N GLY A 43 -6.25 -16.07 -0.76
CA GLY A 43 -5.45 -14.85 -0.87
C GLY A 43 -4.46 -14.93 -2.03
N ASN A 44 -4.51 -13.97 -2.94
CA ASN A 44 -3.51 -13.81 -3.98
C ASN A 44 -2.50 -12.72 -3.58
N PRO A 45 -1.30 -13.08 -3.07
CA PRO A 45 -0.30 -12.09 -2.66
C PRO A 45 0.19 -11.22 -3.82
N ALA A 46 0.10 -11.69 -5.07
CA ALA A 46 0.49 -10.91 -6.25
C ALA A 46 -0.41 -9.69 -6.49
N SER A 47 -1.63 -9.67 -5.90
CA SER A 47 -2.50 -8.49 -5.96
C SER A 47 -2.00 -7.32 -5.11
N LEU A 48 -1.13 -7.58 -4.13
CA LEU A 48 -0.53 -6.53 -3.30
C LEU A 48 0.62 -5.85 -4.05
N ILE A 49 1.39 -6.61 -4.82
CA ILE A 49 2.51 -6.12 -5.64
C ILE A 49 2.00 -5.38 -6.90
N GLN A 50 0.87 -5.83 -7.45
CA GLN A 50 0.30 -5.26 -8.67
C GLN A 50 -0.09 -3.79 -8.49
N ALA A 51 0.52 -2.94 -9.31
CA ALA A 51 0.22 -1.53 -9.34
C ALA A 51 -1.20 -1.29 -9.91
N SER A 52 -1.94 -0.39 -9.28
CA SER A 52 -3.31 -0.02 -9.67
C SER A 52 -3.41 1.47 -9.95
N ASP A 53 -4.14 1.86 -10.98
CA ASP A 53 -4.33 3.27 -11.30
C ASP A 53 -5.27 3.99 -10.32
N SER A 54 -5.47 5.30 -10.50
CA SER A 54 -6.37 6.09 -9.66
C SER A 54 -7.87 5.78 -9.87
N PHE A 55 -8.22 4.99 -10.89
CA PHE A 55 -9.59 4.61 -11.23
C PHE A 55 -9.95 3.21 -10.73
N GLY A 56 -9.02 2.53 -10.04
CA GLY A 56 -9.22 1.19 -9.50
C GLY A 56 -8.92 0.06 -10.48
N ASN A 57 -8.33 0.37 -11.64
CA ASN A 57 -7.90 -0.66 -12.59
C ASN A 57 -6.52 -1.19 -12.20
N ILE A 58 -6.33 -2.49 -12.38
CA ILE A 58 -5.06 -3.17 -12.12
C ILE A 58 -4.24 -3.21 -13.42
N CYS A 59 -3.04 -2.62 -13.40
CA CYS A 59 -2.16 -2.62 -14.57
C CYS A 59 -1.72 -4.05 -14.92
N GLY A 60 -1.72 -4.38 -16.21
CA GLY A 60 -1.34 -5.71 -16.70
C GLY A 60 -2.41 -6.80 -16.55
N LYS A 61 -3.62 -6.44 -16.09
CA LYS A 61 -4.76 -7.37 -15.95
C LYS A 61 -5.98 -6.91 -16.73
N ASN A 62 -6.87 -7.86 -17.03
CA ASN A 62 -8.16 -7.62 -17.68
C ASN A 62 -8.01 -6.78 -18.97
N GLU A 63 -8.67 -5.63 -19.03
CA GLU A 63 -8.63 -4.67 -20.15
C GLU A 63 -7.28 -3.93 -20.25
N PHE A 64 -6.49 -3.92 -19.18
CA PHE A 64 -5.18 -3.25 -19.07
C PHE A 64 -4.00 -4.20 -19.26
N LYS A 65 -4.21 -5.39 -19.84
CA LYS A 65 -3.12 -6.34 -20.17
C LYS A 65 -2.03 -5.72 -21.05
N SER A 66 -2.39 -4.83 -21.97
CA SER A 66 -1.44 -4.11 -22.83
C SER A 66 -0.73 -2.94 -22.13
N LYS A 67 -1.13 -2.61 -20.89
CA LYS A 67 -0.62 -1.50 -20.09
C LYS A 67 -0.15 -2.01 -18.73
N PRO A 68 1.00 -2.71 -18.68
CA PRO A 68 1.45 -3.38 -17.46
C PRO A 68 2.11 -2.45 -16.44
N TYR A 69 2.48 -1.22 -16.82
CA TYR A 69 3.26 -0.33 -15.96
C TYR A 69 2.40 0.80 -15.40
N GLN A 70 2.64 1.19 -14.15
CA GLN A 70 2.00 2.35 -13.54
C GLN A 70 2.91 3.57 -13.61
N LEU A 71 2.37 4.68 -14.13
CA LEU A 71 2.99 5.99 -14.16
C LEU A 71 2.33 6.92 -13.14
N TYR A 72 3.14 7.73 -12.46
CA TYR A 72 2.70 8.82 -11.58
C TYR A 72 2.70 10.13 -12.36
N TYR A 73 1.62 10.91 -12.28
CA TYR A 73 1.60 12.26 -12.86
C TYR A 73 2.62 13.18 -12.19
N ASP A 74 2.80 13.01 -10.90
CA ASP A 74 3.76 13.76 -10.11
C ASP A 74 4.33 12.84 -9.03
N ILE A 75 5.53 12.30 -9.30
CA ILE A 75 6.25 11.45 -8.36
C ILE A 75 6.82 12.26 -7.18
N SER A 76 7.01 13.57 -7.33
CA SER A 76 7.57 14.42 -6.27
C SER A 76 6.61 14.55 -5.08
N LYS A 77 5.31 14.53 -5.35
CA LYS A 77 4.25 14.49 -4.31
C LYS A 77 4.29 13.22 -3.44
N CYS A 78 5.01 12.18 -3.86
CA CYS A 78 5.25 11.02 -3.01
C CYS A 78 6.33 11.27 -1.95
N LEU A 79 7.21 12.26 -2.14
CA LEU A 79 8.32 12.61 -1.24
C LEU A 79 7.85 13.64 -0.21
N THR A 80 7.12 13.21 0.81
CA THR A 80 6.69 14.10 1.90
C THR A 80 7.57 13.88 3.13
N GLY A 81 8.19 14.96 3.64
CA GLY A 81 8.96 14.91 4.89
C GLY A 81 10.27 14.12 4.85
N GLY A 82 10.93 14.02 3.69
CA GLY A 82 12.25 13.36 3.56
C GLY A 82 12.20 11.84 3.40
N GLY A 83 11.02 11.25 3.23
CA GLY A 83 10.83 9.84 2.89
C GLY A 83 9.64 9.65 1.93
N LEU A 84 9.46 8.43 1.41
CA LEU A 84 8.28 8.15 0.59
C LEU A 84 7.05 7.87 1.45
N SER A 85 5.98 8.57 1.12
CA SER A 85 4.66 8.28 1.64
C SER A 85 4.06 7.09 0.91
N LEU A 86 3.51 6.15 1.68
CA LEU A 86 2.67 5.04 1.18
C LEU A 86 1.43 5.56 0.44
N VAL A 87 1.00 6.80 0.73
CA VAL A 87 -0.14 7.47 0.10
C VAL A 87 0.39 8.64 -0.70
N CYS A 88 0.52 8.46 -2.02
CA CYS A 88 0.82 9.56 -2.93
C CYS A 88 -0.47 10.26 -3.38
N PRO A 89 -0.67 11.55 -3.07
CA PRO A 89 -1.82 12.33 -3.52
C PRO A 89 -1.62 12.81 -4.97
N THR A 90 -1.45 11.86 -5.89
CA THR A 90 -1.32 12.12 -7.34
C THR A 90 -2.14 11.13 -8.14
N THR A 91 -2.57 11.57 -9.32
CA THR A 91 -3.13 10.70 -10.34
C THR A 91 -2.09 9.68 -10.80
N LYS A 92 -2.51 8.44 -10.87
CA LYS A 92 -1.74 7.28 -11.33
C LYS A 92 -2.45 6.68 -12.52
N LEU A 93 -1.71 6.27 -13.55
CA LEU A 93 -2.26 5.73 -14.79
C LEU A 93 -1.47 4.49 -15.25
N CYS A 94 -2.15 3.50 -15.81
CA CYS A 94 -1.50 2.37 -16.46
C CYS A 94 -1.04 2.76 -17.88
N VAL A 95 0.22 2.51 -18.19
CA VAL A 95 0.87 2.79 -19.47
C VAL A 95 1.47 1.52 -20.05
N SER A 96 1.60 1.50 -21.39
CA SER A 96 2.17 0.36 -22.12
C SER A 96 3.69 0.33 -22.05
N SER A 97 4.33 1.49 -21.98
CA SER A 97 5.77 1.63 -21.83
C SER A 97 6.08 2.82 -20.94
N CYS A 98 7.20 2.76 -20.22
CA CYS A 98 7.67 3.88 -19.42
C CYS A 98 8.28 4.97 -20.34
N PRO A 99 8.09 6.25 -19.99
CA PRO A 99 8.66 7.36 -20.74
C PRO A 99 10.18 7.30 -20.74
N GLN A 100 10.75 7.38 -21.94
CA GLN A 100 12.19 7.30 -22.19
C GLN A 100 12.86 8.69 -22.25
N GLN A 101 12.06 9.75 -22.16
CA GLN A 101 12.54 11.13 -22.25
C GLN A 101 11.79 11.99 -21.25
N TYR A 102 12.51 13.00 -20.75
CA TYR A 102 11.89 14.07 -19.99
C TYR A 102 11.03 14.92 -20.93
N SER A 103 9.76 15.12 -20.57
CA SER A 103 8.88 16.05 -21.24
C SER A 103 8.21 16.94 -20.22
N ASP A 104 8.14 18.24 -20.52
CA ASP A 104 7.48 19.23 -19.67
C ASP A 104 6.42 19.95 -20.50
N TYR A 105 5.19 19.99 -19.99
CA TYR A 105 4.07 20.64 -20.64
C TYR A 105 4.34 22.11 -20.98
N GLN A 106 5.12 22.83 -20.17
CA GLN A 106 5.47 24.24 -20.45
C GLN A 106 6.41 24.36 -21.65
N ALA A 107 7.41 23.47 -21.73
CA ALA A 107 8.31 23.42 -22.87
C ALA A 107 7.55 23.03 -24.16
N LEU A 108 6.66 22.04 -24.09
CA LEU A 108 5.84 21.64 -25.23
C LEU A 108 4.89 22.78 -25.69
N GLN A 109 4.30 23.52 -24.74
CA GLN A 109 3.44 24.66 -25.05
C GLN A 109 4.20 25.78 -25.78
N THR A 110 5.41 26.10 -25.33
CA THR A 110 6.23 27.14 -25.96
C THR A 110 6.70 26.73 -27.35
N MET A 111 7.04 25.45 -27.56
CA MET A 111 7.39 24.90 -28.87
C MET A 111 6.20 24.87 -29.85
N GLU A 112 5.00 24.54 -29.38
CA GLU A 112 3.77 24.58 -30.18
C GLU A 112 3.42 26.02 -30.59
N LEU A 113 3.46 26.97 -29.65
CA LEU A 113 3.14 28.38 -29.92
C LEU A 113 4.20 29.06 -30.79
N GLY A 114 5.46 28.68 -30.62
CA GLY A 114 6.60 29.17 -31.42
C GLY A 114 6.70 28.54 -32.82
N ASN A 115 5.78 27.64 -33.20
CA ASN A 115 5.84 26.86 -34.43
C ASN A 115 7.17 26.11 -34.64
N ILE A 116 7.87 25.78 -33.55
CA ILE A 116 9.15 25.06 -33.59
C ILE A 116 8.90 23.58 -33.87
N LEU A 117 7.86 23.03 -33.23
CA LEU A 117 7.39 21.66 -33.41
C LEU A 117 5.92 21.68 -33.82
N SER A 118 5.51 20.71 -34.63
CA SER A 118 4.11 20.56 -35.02
C SER A 118 3.23 20.27 -33.81
N LYS A 119 2.05 20.89 -33.77
CA LYS A 119 0.96 20.61 -32.82
C LYS A 119 0.73 19.11 -32.60
N ASN A 120 0.83 18.31 -33.68
CA ASN A 120 0.63 16.87 -33.58
C ASN A 120 1.78 16.19 -32.80
N TYR A 121 3.02 16.62 -33.05
CA TYR A 121 4.20 16.07 -32.41
C TYR A 121 4.28 16.42 -30.93
N THR A 122 4.02 17.67 -30.54
CA THR A 122 4.00 18.10 -29.13
C THR A 122 2.92 17.36 -28.35
N ARG A 123 1.73 17.22 -28.93
CA ARG A 123 0.58 16.61 -28.24
C ARG A 123 0.67 15.10 -28.12
N GLN A 124 1.33 14.41 -29.05
CA GLN A 124 1.60 12.97 -28.93
C GLN A 124 2.55 12.61 -27.78
N GLN A 125 3.36 13.57 -27.30
CA GLN A 125 4.27 13.36 -26.17
C GLN A 125 3.54 13.46 -24.81
N LEU A 126 2.35 14.05 -24.77
CA LEU A 126 1.58 14.19 -23.54
C LEU A 126 0.99 12.84 -23.11
N VAL A 127 1.16 12.51 -21.83
CA VAL A 127 0.48 11.37 -21.23
C VAL A 127 -0.84 11.84 -20.62
N CYS A 128 -1.96 11.43 -21.21
CA CYS A 128 -3.29 11.86 -20.79
C CYS A 128 -4.17 10.71 -20.31
N MET A 129 -5.31 11.05 -19.70
CA MET A 129 -6.33 10.12 -19.23
C MET A 129 -6.82 9.19 -20.36
N TYR A 130 -7.35 8.02 -19.98
CA TYR A 130 -7.87 7.06 -20.95
C TYR A 130 -9.00 7.65 -21.78
N GLY A 131 -9.01 7.34 -23.09
CA GLY A 131 -10.02 7.82 -24.03
C GLY A 131 -9.87 9.29 -24.44
N PHE A 132 -8.90 10.03 -23.87
CA PHE A 132 -8.63 11.40 -24.25
C PHE A 132 -7.50 11.48 -25.30
N ASN A 133 -7.78 12.14 -26.43
CA ASN A 133 -6.78 12.39 -27.46
C ASN A 133 -6.43 13.89 -27.51
N PRO A 134 -5.23 14.28 -27.05
CA PRO A 134 -4.85 15.69 -26.98
C PRO A 134 -4.74 16.34 -28.37
N VAL A 135 -4.44 15.59 -29.44
CA VAL A 135 -4.24 16.14 -30.80
C VAL A 135 -5.51 16.80 -31.36
N ASN A 136 -6.68 16.22 -31.04
CA ASN A 136 -7.97 16.66 -31.55
C ASN A 136 -8.57 17.82 -30.73
N ASP A 137 -7.99 18.16 -29.58
CA ASP A 137 -8.49 19.22 -28.72
C ASP A 137 -8.07 20.62 -29.25
N HIS A 138 -8.87 21.64 -28.96
CA HIS A 138 -8.59 23.03 -29.33
C HIS A 138 -7.97 23.84 -28.19
N ARG A 139 -8.08 23.36 -26.94
CA ARG A 139 -7.44 23.96 -25.77
C ARG A 139 -5.92 23.94 -25.87
N THR A 140 -5.30 24.81 -25.11
CA THR A 140 -3.85 24.87 -24.92
C THR A 140 -3.38 23.70 -24.05
N ILE A 141 -2.11 23.32 -24.17
CA ILE A 141 -1.51 22.25 -23.36
C ILE A 141 -1.61 22.59 -21.87
N ILE A 142 -1.45 23.86 -21.51
CA ILE A 142 -1.56 24.34 -20.11
C ILE A 142 -2.96 24.08 -19.55
N GLU A 143 -4.01 24.37 -20.30
CA GLU A 143 -5.39 24.11 -19.89
C GLU A 143 -5.64 22.61 -19.69
N LEU A 144 -5.14 21.76 -20.59
CA LEU A 144 -5.29 20.30 -20.48
C LEU A 144 -4.64 19.74 -19.21
N VAL A 145 -3.48 20.27 -18.83
CA VAL A 145 -2.77 19.87 -17.61
C VAL A 145 -3.47 20.42 -16.37
N ASN A 146 -3.90 21.68 -16.38
CA ASN A 146 -4.60 22.30 -15.25
C ASN A 146 -5.96 21.64 -14.97
N ASP A 147 -6.65 21.16 -16.01
CA ASP A 147 -7.89 20.39 -15.88
C ASP A 147 -7.64 18.95 -15.39
N GLY A 148 -6.38 18.55 -15.20
CA GLY A 148 -5.99 17.21 -14.76
C GLY A 148 -6.15 16.12 -15.82
N LEU A 149 -6.36 16.50 -17.08
CA LEU A 149 -6.54 15.56 -18.19
C LEU A 149 -5.21 14.95 -18.65
N CYS A 150 -4.11 15.67 -18.47
CA CYS A 150 -2.77 15.24 -18.85
C CYS A 150 -1.76 15.45 -17.72
N ALA A 151 -0.72 14.60 -17.71
CA ALA A 151 0.39 14.73 -16.79
C ALA A 151 1.15 16.04 -17.07
N PRO A 152 1.56 16.78 -16.02
CA PRO A 152 2.33 18.01 -16.20
C PRO A 152 3.72 17.72 -16.79
N TYR A 153 4.34 16.62 -16.40
CA TYR A 153 5.64 16.24 -16.94
C TYR A 153 5.79 14.72 -16.94
N THR A 154 6.72 14.23 -17.74
CA THR A 154 7.23 12.86 -17.68
C THR A 154 8.71 12.88 -17.37
N ILE A 155 9.18 11.94 -16.57
CA ILE A 155 10.61 11.76 -16.29
C ILE A 155 11.05 10.48 -16.99
N GLU A 156 12.26 10.49 -17.54
CA GLU A 156 12.92 9.28 -18.01
C GLU A 156 12.91 8.22 -16.91
N SER A 157 12.34 7.07 -17.21
CA SER A 157 12.08 6.02 -16.23
C SER A 157 12.11 4.64 -16.84
N GLU A 158 12.54 3.70 -16.02
CA GLU A 158 12.62 2.30 -16.36
C GLU A 158 11.54 1.49 -15.60
N PRO A 159 11.06 0.39 -16.20
CA PRO A 159 10.07 -0.46 -15.56
C PRO A 159 10.70 -1.25 -14.40
N PHE A 160 10.24 -0.98 -13.18
CA PHE A 160 10.63 -1.71 -11.98
C PHE A 160 9.39 -2.09 -11.17
N LEU A 161 9.19 -3.39 -10.90
CA LEU A 161 8.02 -3.94 -10.19
C LEU A 161 6.65 -3.47 -10.74
N GLY A 162 6.54 -3.32 -12.07
CA GLY A 162 5.30 -2.86 -12.71
C GLY A 162 5.02 -1.36 -12.54
N ARG A 163 6.04 -0.57 -12.18
CA ARG A 163 5.97 0.89 -12.04
C ARG A 163 7.08 1.54 -12.85
N CYS A 164 6.84 2.76 -13.30
CA CYS A 164 7.86 3.56 -13.97
C CYS A 164 8.61 4.39 -12.93
N LEU A 165 9.88 4.06 -12.71
CA LEU A 165 10.74 4.74 -11.74
C LEU A 165 11.99 5.33 -12.43
N PRO A 166 12.44 6.52 -12.02
CA PRO A 166 13.69 7.06 -12.52
C PRO A 166 14.87 6.14 -12.20
N SER A 167 15.83 6.03 -13.11
CA SER A 167 17.01 5.18 -12.92
C SER A 167 17.80 5.55 -11.68
N ALA A 168 17.83 6.82 -11.28
CA ALA A 168 18.44 7.24 -10.01
C ALA A 168 17.80 6.56 -8.79
N VAL A 169 16.48 6.36 -8.80
CA VAL A 169 15.76 5.64 -7.74
C VAL A 169 16.04 4.15 -7.81
N ILE A 170 16.14 3.58 -9.01
CA ILE A 170 16.48 2.17 -9.23
C ILE A 170 17.90 1.88 -8.74
N ASN A 171 18.86 2.74 -9.09
CA ASN A 171 20.25 2.64 -8.68
C ASN A 171 20.41 2.80 -7.16
N LEU A 172 19.56 3.55 -6.47
CA LEU A 172 19.57 3.54 -4.99
C LEU A 172 19.25 2.14 -4.44
N PHE A 173 18.35 1.39 -5.07
CA PHE A 173 18.11 -0.01 -4.70
C PHE A 173 19.28 -0.93 -5.10
N GLU A 174 20.00 -0.60 -6.17
CA GLU A 174 21.06 -1.42 -6.75
C GLU A 174 22.43 -1.18 -6.08
N ASP A 175 22.79 0.05 -5.70
CA ASP A 175 24.02 0.39 -4.98
C ASP A 175 23.96 -0.05 -3.51
N GLU A 176 22.78 -0.04 -2.90
CA GLU A 176 22.61 -0.71 -1.61
C GLU A 176 22.90 -2.22 -1.73
N SER A 177 22.66 -2.87 -2.88
CA SER A 177 22.99 -4.29 -3.08
C SER A 177 24.48 -4.63 -2.96
N GLN A 178 25.40 -3.68 -3.19
CA GLN A 178 26.85 -3.88 -3.04
C GLN A 178 27.36 -3.59 -1.60
N GLN A 179 26.68 -2.75 -0.81
CA GLN A 179 27.00 -2.58 0.62
C GLN A 179 26.19 -3.53 1.55
N ILE A 180 25.25 -4.31 1.01
CA ILE A 180 24.45 -5.30 1.74
C ILE A 180 25.23 -6.59 2.09
N PHE A 181 26.45 -6.81 1.59
CA PHE A 181 27.22 -8.04 1.91
C PHE A 181 28.00 -8.00 3.24
N GLN A 182 28.01 -6.89 3.99
CA GLN A 182 28.71 -6.81 5.29
C GLN A 182 27.81 -6.60 6.52
N GLN A 183 26.50 -6.47 6.38
CA GLN A 183 25.60 -6.55 7.53
C GLN A 183 24.79 -7.83 7.45
N ASN A 184 24.85 -8.66 8.50
CA ASN A 184 24.08 -9.89 8.70
C ASN A 184 22.56 -9.63 8.86
N LEU A 185 21.98 -8.82 7.97
CA LEU A 185 20.58 -8.42 7.96
C LEU A 185 20.07 -8.63 6.54
N SER A 186 19.08 -9.51 6.41
CA SER A 186 18.63 -10.02 5.13
C SER A 186 17.99 -8.92 4.27
N VAL A 187 18.19 -9.02 2.96
CA VAL A 187 17.67 -8.17 1.86
C VAL A 187 16.18 -7.76 2.01
N ALA A 188 15.41 -8.52 2.79
CA ALA A 188 14.03 -8.19 3.18
C ALA A 188 13.90 -6.94 4.10
N GLN A 189 15.00 -6.39 4.64
CA GLN A 189 14.92 -5.21 5.51
C GLN A 189 14.82 -3.86 4.78
N ILE A 190 15.28 -3.77 3.53
CA ILE A 190 15.45 -2.50 2.83
C ILE A 190 14.29 -2.22 1.85
N ASN A 191 13.61 -3.26 1.36
CA ASN A 191 12.40 -3.17 0.49
C ASN A 191 11.23 -2.33 1.08
N THR A 192 11.23 -2.09 2.38
CA THR A 192 10.06 -1.56 3.10
C THR A 192 9.92 -0.04 3.17
N GLN A 193 10.90 0.73 2.69
CA GLN A 193 10.81 2.20 2.78
C GLN A 193 10.31 2.89 1.50
N MET A 194 10.22 2.22 0.35
CA MET A 194 9.87 2.92 -0.90
C MET A 194 8.79 2.29 -1.77
N PHE A 195 8.65 0.96 -1.85
CA PHE A 195 7.59 0.34 -2.68
C PHE A 195 6.85 -0.84 -2.04
N GLY A 196 7.21 -1.22 -0.82
CA GLY A 196 6.29 -1.84 0.14
C GLY A 196 5.75 -3.23 -0.17
N ILE A 197 6.14 -3.92 -1.24
CA ILE A 197 5.70 -5.30 -1.47
C ILE A 197 6.50 -5.97 -2.60
N GLY A 198 7.48 -6.79 -2.24
CA GLY A 198 8.14 -7.75 -3.14
C GLY A 198 8.10 -9.20 -2.64
N SER A 199 7.86 -9.42 -1.34
CA SER A 199 7.90 -10.74 -0.69
C SER A 199 6.82 -10.89 0.40
N MET A 200 6.50 -12.13 0.81
CA MET A 200 5.59 -12.42 1.92
C MET A 200 6.05 -11.81 3.27
N ALA A 201 7.35 -11.57 3.42
CA ALA A 201 7.89 -10.85 4.58
C ALA A 201 7.53 -9.35 4.58
N ASP A 202 7.31 -8.75 3.40
CA ASP A 202 6.96 -7.33 3.26
C ASP A 202 5.46 -7.11 3.52
N VAL A 203 4.61 -8.06 3.11
CA VAL A 203 3.19 -8.09 3.49
C VAL A 203 3.04 -8.14 5.01
N SER A 204 3.86 -8.95 5.70
CA SER A 204 3.90 -8.99 7.17
C SER A 204 4.23 -7.62 7.76
N ARG A 205 5.10 -6.81 7.15
CA ARG A 205 5.43 -5.46 7.65
C ARG A 205 4.39 -4.41 7.40
N VAL A 206 3.70 -4.45 6.25
CA VAL A 206 2.52 -3.60 6.01
C VAL A 206 1.44 -3.93 7.04
N VAL A 207 1.18 -5.23 7.25
CA VAL A 207 0.27 -5.71 8.29
C VAL A 207 0.74 -5.28 9.68
N LEU A 208 2.03 -5.35 10.00
CA LEU A 208 2.57 -4.90 11.29
C LEU A 208 2.52 -3.38 11.48
N ALA A 209 2.64 -2.59 10.41
CA ALA A 209 2.48 -1.13 10.46
C ALA A 209 1.01 -0.74 10.70
N ASP A 210 0.07 -1.41 10.01
CA ASP A 210 -1.37 -1.25 10.25
C ASP A 210 -1.77 -1.74 11.64
N LEU A 211 -1.22 -2.88 12.09
CA LEU A 211 -1.35 -3.38 13.46
C LEU A 211 -0.75 -2.39 14.46
N GLY A 212 0.33 -1.69 14.13
CA GLY A 212 0.94 -0.66 14.97
C GLY A 212 0.03 0.55 15.20
N LYS A 213 -0.79 0.92 14.21
CA LYS A 213 -1.85 1.92 14.36
C LYS A 213 -3.04 1.39 15.16
N ILE A 214 -3.40 0.13 14.96
CA ILE A 214 -4.58 -0.49 15.58
C ILE A 214 -4.27 -1.08 16.97
N LYS A 215 -2.99 -1.13 17.39
CA LYS A 215 -2.53 -1.83 18.60
C LYS A 215 -3.26 -1.39 19.87
N GLU A 216 -3.59 -0.11 20.00
CA GLU A 216 -4.31 0.39 21.16
C GLU A 216 -5.76 -0.05 21.16
N SER A 217 -6.41 -0.03 19.99
CA SER A 217 -7.75 -0.58 19.83
C SER A 217 -7.78 -2.09 20.08
N LEU A 218 -6.80 -2.83 19.57
CA LEU A 218 -6.70 -4.28 19.76
C LEU A 218 -6.41 -4.64 21.23
N ALA A 219 -5.52 -3.90 21.89
CA ALA A 219 -5.23 -4.06 23.30
C ALA A 219 -6.47 -3.74 24.16
N LEU A 220 -7.22 -2.69 23.82
CA LEU A 220 -8.45 -2.34 24.51
C LEU A 220 -9.52 -3.42 24.34
N PHE A 221 -9.71 -3.97 23.14
CA PHE A 221 -10.59 -5.12 22.92
C PHE A 221 -10.16 -6.36 23.72
N SER A 222 -8.86 -6.65 23.76
CA SER A 222 -8.30 -7.75 24.55
C SER A 222 -8.53 -7.56 26.06
N VAL A 223 -8.27 -6.35 26.57
CA VAL A 223 -8.46 -6.03 28.00
C VAL A 223 -9.94 -6.05 28.37
N VAL A 224 -10.83 -5.52 27.52
CA VAL A 224 -12.29 -5.57 27.74
C VAL A 224 -12.78 -7.01 27.72
N ALA A 225 -12.32 -7.84 26.77
CA ALA A 225 -12.66 -9.25 26.74
C ALA A 225 -12.19 -9.98 28.01
N CYS A 226 -10.94 -9.75 28.45
CA CYS A 226 -10.40 -10.28 29.70
C CYS A 226 -11.14 -9.77 30.94
N ALA A 227 -11.53 -8.50 30.97
CA ALA A 227 -12.29 -7.94 32.08
C ALA A 227 -13.71 -8.51 32.14
N LEU A 228 -14.37 -8.68 31.00
CA LEU A 228 -15.70 -9.31 30.91
C LEU A 228 -15.65 -10.78 31.32
N THR A 229 -14.61 -11.52 30.94
CA THR A 229 -14.43 -12.92 31.37
C THR A 229 -14.10 -13.01 32.86
N LEU A 230 -13.26 -12.11 33.40
CA LEU A 230 -12.97 -12.04 34.83
C LEU A 230 -14.23 -11.66 35.64
N LEU A 231 -14.96 -10.63 35.22
CA LEU A 231 -16.22 -10.23 35.87
C LEU A 231 -17.24 -11.38 35.85
N TYR A 232 -17.33 -12.14 34.76
CA TYR A 232 -18.18 -13.32 34.66
C TYR A 232 -17.74 -14.48 35.56
N MET A 233 -16.44 -14.62 35.85
CA MET A 233 -15.93 -15.64 36.78
C MET A 233 -16.12 -15.26 38.26
N PHE A 234 -16.20 -13.97 38.58
CA PHE A 234 -16.32 -13.47 39.96
C PHE A 234 -17.74 -13.04 40.36
N ALA A 235 -18.65 -12.86 39.41
CA ALA A 235 -20.09 -12.68 39.62
C ALA A 235 -20.78 -14.02 39.94
#